data_AF-A0A9D8FZQ9-F1
#
_entry.id   AF-A0A9D8FZQ9-F1
#
_cell.length_a   1.000
_cell.length_b   1.000
_cell.length_c   1.000
_cell.angle_alpha   90.00
_cell.angle_beta   90.00
_cell.angle_gamma   90.00
#
_symmetry.space_group_name_H-M   'P 1'
#
loop_
_entity.id
_entity.type
_entity.pdbx_description
1 polymer ?
#
loop_
_entity_poly.entity_id
_entity_poly.type
_entity_poly.pdbx_seq_one_letter_code
_entity_poly.pdbx_strand_id
1 'polypeptide(L)' 'MNVAAVVAIAVVIVLIILFFSAVKVVQQYELGVVFRLGRLVGTKKPGIRLIVPFIDYMKKIDTRVVT' A
#
# COMPACT_ATOMS: atom_id res chain seq x y z
N MET A 1 13.83 30.13 11.86
CA MET A 1 13.45 28.70 12.05
C MET A 1 14.70 27.93 12.34
N ASN A 2 14.76 27.24 13.48
CA ASN A 2 15.93 26.42 13.83
C ASN A 2 16.01 25.24 12.86
N VAL A 3 17.21 24.93 12.35
CA VAL A 3 17.43 23.82 11.40
C VAL A 3 16.87 22.49 11.97
N ALA A 4 17.02 22.28 13.28
CA ALA A 4 16.42 21.13 13.97
C ALA A 4 14.88 21.06 13.86
N ALA A 5 14.18 22.20 13.89
CA ALA A 5 12.72 22.23 13.75
C ALA A 5 12.30 21.89 12.31
N VAL A 6 13.06 22.33 11.31
CA VAL A 6 12.80 21.98 9.90
C VAL A 6 12.98 20.49 9.66
N VAL A 7 14.05 19.90 10.22
CA VAL A 7 14.31 18.45 10.13
C VAL A 7 13.21 17.65 10.82
N ALA A 8 12.77 18.07 12.02
CA ALA A 8 11.69 17.39 12.73
C ALA A 8 10.38 17.38 11.94
N ILE A 9 10.00 18.52 11.36
CA ILE A 9 8.79 18.63 10.53
C ILE A 9 8.89 17.73 9.29
N ALA A 10 10.04 17.72 8.61
CA ALA A 10 10.26 16.87 7.43
C ALA A 10 10.12 15.38 7.76
N VAL A 11 10.68 14.92 8.88
CA VAL A 11 10.58 13.51 9.32
C VAL A 11 9.12 13.12 9.62
N VAL A 12 8.38 13.99 10.30
CA VAL A 12 6.95 13.74 10.60
C VAL A 12 6.12 13.60 9.32
N ILE A 13 6.36 14.48 8.34
CA ILE A 13 5.66 14.42 7.05
C ILE A 13 5.96 13.10 6.33
N VAL A 14 7.22 12.67 6.29
CA VAL A 14 7.61 11.40 5.65
C VAL A 14 6.94 10.20 6.32
N LEU A 15 6.89 10.16 7.65
CA LEU A 15 6.23 9.07 8.39
C LEU A 15 4.73 9.01 8.10
N ILE A 16 4.06 10.16 8.02
CA ILE A 16 2.63 10.22 7.69
C ILE A 16 2.38 9.68 6.28
N ILE A 17 3.19 10.09 5.29
CA ILE A 17 3.05 9.62 3.90
C ILE A 17 3.25 8.10 3.83
N LEU A 18 4.22 7.56 4.55
CA LEU A 18 4.46 6.12 4.62
C LEU A 18 3.26 5.39 5.22
N PHE A 19 2.68 5.91 6.30
CA PHE A 19 1.53 5.30 6.96
C PHE A 19 0.30 5.27 6.05
N PHE A 20 0.00 6.36 5.34
CA PHE A 20 -1.12 6.40 4.40
C PHE A 20 -0.88 5.52 3.16
N SER A 21 0.36 5.42 2.68
CA SER A 21 0.72 4.56 1.54
C SER A 21 0.53 3.06 1.84
N ALA A 22 0.61 2.68 3.12
CA ALA A 22 0.38 1.32 3.58
C ALA A 22 -1.08 0.87 3.47
N VAL A 23 -2.03 1.81 3.55
CA VAL A 23 -3.46 1.49 3.53
C VAL A 23 -3.94 1.38 2.08
N LYS A 24 -4.28 0.18 1.64
CA LYS A 24 -4.89 -0.07 0.33
C LYS A 24 -6.31 -0.62 0.50
N VAL A 25 -7.24 -0.04 -0.23
CA VAL A 25 -8.64 -0.50 -0.26
C VAL A 25 -8.87 -1.27 -1.55
N VAL A 26 -9.23 -2.55 -1.41
CA VAL A 26 -9.57 -3.45 -2.52
C VAL A 26 -11.09 -3.56 -2.60
N GLN A 27 -11.68 -3.33 -3.78
CA GLN A 27 -13.13 -3.36 -3.95
C GLN A 27 -13.65 -4.80 -4.02
N GLN A 28 -14.93 -5.03 -3.72
CA GLN A 28 -15.53 -6.38 -3.68
C GLN A 28 -15.46 -7.16 -5.00
N TYR A 29 -15.42 -6.44 -6.11
CA TYR A 29 -15.29 -7.02 -7.44
C TYR A 29 -13.82 -7.14 -7.91
N GLU A 30 -12.86 -6.66 -7.11
CA GLU A 30 -11.43 -6.75 -7.40
C GLU A 30 -10.76 -7.78 -6.49
N LEU A 31 -9.84 -8.57 -7.02
CA LEU A 31 -8.88 -9.33 -6.24
C LEU A 31 -7.56 -8.56 -6.15
N GLY A 32 -7.10 -8.31 -4.93
CA GLY A 32 -5.82 -7.66 -4.67
C GLY A 32 -4.69 -8.68 -4.64
N VAL A 33 -3.96 -8.85 -5.74
CA VAL A 33 -2.79 -9.72 -5.81
C VAL A 33 -1.59 -9.00 -5.24
N VAL A 34 -0.96 -9.55 -4.20
CA VAL A 34 0.21 -8.94 -3.57
C VAL A 34 1.47 -9.63 -4.07
N PHE A 35 2.36 -8.82 -4.63
CA PHE A 35 3.70 -9.21 -5.05
C PHE A 35 4.71 -8.63 -4.06
N ARG A 36 5.65 -9.46 -3.61
CA ARG A 36 6.76 -9.08 -2.76
C ARG A 36 8.05 -9.40 -3.49
N LEU A 37 8.84 -8.39 -3.82
CA LEU A 37 10.15 -8.55 -4.47
C LEU A 37 10.10 -9.48 -5.71
N GLY A 38 9.08 -9.31 -6.55
CA GLY A 38 8.89 -10.12 -7.76
C GLY A 38 8.27 -11.52 -7.54
N ARG A 39 7.97 -11.92 -6.30
CA ARG A 39 7.26 -13.17 -5.99
C ARG A 39 5.81 -12.93 -5.59
N LEU A 40 4.91 -13.77 -6.06
CA LEU A 40 3.50 -13.74 -5.67
C LEU A 40 3.38 -14.29 -4.24
N VAL A 41 2.96 -13.46 -3.30
CA VAL A 41 2.72 -13.87 -1.90
C VAL A 41 1.34 -14.48 -1.74
N GLY A 42 0.39 -14.01 -2.55
CA GLY A 42 -0.97 -14.53 -2.57
C GLY A 42 -2.00 -13.48 -2.96
N THR A 43 -3.23 -13.94 -3.08
CA THR A 43 -4.39 -13.09 -3.32
C THR A 43 -5.00 -12.65 -2.00
N LYS A 44 -5.26 -11.35 -1.88
CA LYS A 44 -5.97 -10.74 -0.77
C LYS A 44 -7.43 -10.55 -1.21
N LYS A 45 -8.34 -11.17 -0.46
CA LYS A 45 -9.78 -10.87 -0.49
C LYS A 45 -10.08 -9.36 -0.44
N PRO A 46 -11.22 -8.92 -0.99
CA PRO A 46 -11.68 -7.53 -0.91
C PRO A 46 -11.76 -6.98 0.51
N GLY A 47 -11.60 -5.66 0.64
CA GLY A 47 -11.64 -4.93 1.90
C GLY A 47 -10.43 -4.03 2.11
N ILE A 48 -10.34 -3.45 3.31
CA ILE A 48 -9.19 -2.65 3.74
C ILE A 48 -8.04 -3.62 4.05
N ARG A 49 -6.92 -3.48 3.33
CA ARG A 49 -5.69 -4.24 3.56
C ARG A 49 -4.53 -3.30 3.81
N LEU A 50 -3.77 -3.60 4.85
CA LEU A 50 -2.47 -3.01 5.08
C LEU A 50 -1.43 -3.79 4.27
N ILE A 51 -0.68 -3.08 3.43
CA ILE A 51 0.50 -3.60 2.75
C ILE A 51 1.72 -2.86 3.27
N VAL A 52 2.90 -3.49 3.22
CA VAL A 52 4.14 -2.79 3.56
C VAL A 52 4.55 -1.93 2.35
N PRO A 53 4.42 -0.59 2.43
CA PRO A 53 4.88 0.26 1.35
C PRO A 53 6.40 0.07 1.20
N PHE A 54 6.91 0.16 -0.03
CA PHE A 54 8.27 -0.20 -0.49
C PHE A 54 8.52 -1.68 -0.83
N ILE A 55 8.05 -2.63 -0.02
CA ILE A 55 8.36 -4.06 -0.24
C ILE A 55 7.27 -4.76 -1.04
N ASP A 56 6.02 -4.42 -0.75
CA ASP A 56 4.84 -5.07 -1.31
C ASP A 56 4.19 -4.18 -2.37
N TYR A 57 3.93 -4.75 -3.54
CA TYR A 57 3.16 -4.15 -4.61
C TYR A 57 1.83 -4.89 -4.75
N MET A 58 0.71 -4.17 -4.63
CA MET A 58 -0.63 -4.75 -4.83
C MET A 58 -1.15 -4.40 -6.21
N LYS A 59 -1.47 -5.42 -7.02
CA LYS A 59 -2.18 -5.27 -8.29
C LYS A 59 -3.63 -5.70 -8.11
N LYS A 60 -4.56 -4.82 -8.49
CA LYS A 60 -5.99 -5.10 -8.47
C LYS A 60 -6.37 -5.73 -9.80
N ILE A 61 -7.00 -6.90 -9.76
CA ILE A 61 -7.50 -7.60 -10.95
C ILE A 61 -9.01 -7.68 -10.81
N ASP A 62 -9.72 -7.21 -11.84
CA ASP A 62 -11.18 -7.34 -11.87
C ASP A 62 -11.57 -8.80 -12.06
N THR A 63 -12.44 -9.28 -11.20
CA THR A 63 -12.93 -10.67 -11.23
C THR A 63 -14.09 -10.86 -12.19
N ARG A 64 -14.67 -9.77 -12.73
CA ARG A 64 -15.81 -9.81 -13.65
C ARG A 64 -15.44 -10.28 -15.06
N VAL A 65 -14.18 -10.15 -15.43
CA VAL A 65 -13.70 -10.38 -16.82
C VAL A 65 -13.25 -11.83 -17.04
N VAL A 66 -13.53 -12.72 -16.08
CA VAL A 66 -13.27 -14.16 -16.24
C VAL A 66 -14.51 -14.80 -16.88
N THR A 67 -14.57 -14.78 -18.20
CA THR A 67 -15.44 -15.61 -19.05
C THR A 67 -14.58 -16.55 -19.88
#